data_AF-A0A348NI92-F1
#
_entry.id   AF-A0A348NI92-F1
#
_cell.length_a   1.000
_cell.length_b   1.000
_cell.length_c   1.000
_cell.angle_alpha   90.00
_cell.angle_beta   90.00
_cell.angle_gamma   90.00
#
_symmetry.space_group_name_H-M   'P 1'
#
loop_
_entity.id
_entity.type
_entity.pdbx_description
1 polymer ?
#
loop_
_entity_poly.entity_id
_entity_poly.type
_entity_poly.pdbx_seq_one_letter_code
_entity_poly.pdbx_strand_id
1 'polypeptide(L)'
;MFRPLVDLILATAEEAVKRAIKIGNGILPTYFYYEATAFEPLRNNDGTPTIGSYGLPLAQVSAFARKRLPDFLEAPARWMKTAKDKQEALEMADAIKASDLYDAPLGTYKTSADLDACGHEIGRIRAFTKGWLERESNFLHMTYKYLLGLLKAGLYERFFAEARTNLVCFMDPATYGRPTIENSSFIATSNNPNPAVRGQGFVSRLSGSTAELLSIWTIALFGKELFRFENGKLTLALKPLLPADFFREGRVEATFIGQKVIYINSSDKDGWNLEPMRYELRKNGMAVKTIVGRRLEGEDAVAVRNGAYDEMVVLLS
;
A
#
# COMPACT_ATOMS: atom_id res chain seq x y z
N MET A 1 28.62 -9.27 16.63
CA MET A 1 27.92 -10.43 17.22
C MET A 1 26.46 -10.55 16.75
N PHE A 2 25.69 -9.46 16.64
CA PHE A 2 24.27 -9.53 16.22
C PHE A 2 24.03 -9.69 14.71
N ARG A 3 24.96 -9.24 13.86
CA ARG A 3 24.78 -9.25 12.40
C ARG A 3 24.49 -10.65 11.82
N PRO A 4 25.24 -11.72 12.18
CA PRO A 4 24.94 -13.06 11.67
C PRO A 4 23.55 -13.58 12.05
N LEU A 5 23.04 -13.26 13.26
CA LEU A 5 21.70 -13.64 13.69
C LEU A 5 20.62 -12.90 12.89
N VAL A 6 20.80 -11.59 12.67
CA VAL A 6 19.88 -10.78 11.85
C VAL A 6 19.85 -11.28 10.42
N ASP A 7 21.01 -11.60 9.84
CA ASP A 7 21.11 -12.14 8.48
C ASP A 7 20.39 -13.50 8.37
N LEU A 8 20.51 -14.37 9.38
CA LEU A 8 19.80 -15.65 9.44
C LEU A 8 18.27 -15.47 9.55
N ILE A 9 17.81 -14.54 10.41
CA ILE A 9 16.38 -14.23 10.55
C ILE A 9 15.82 -13.72 9.22
N LEU A 10 16.55 -12.80 8.57
CA LEU A 10 16.14 -12.24 7.28
C LEU A 10 16.05 -13.33 6.21
N ALA A 11 17.09 -14.16 6.06
CA ALA A 11 17.08 -15.25 5.10
C ALA A 11 15.93 -16.25 5.36
N THR A 12 15.66 -16.57 6.63
CA THR A 12 14.54 -17.45 7.01
C THR A 12 13.18 -16.83 6.67
N ALA A 13 13.01 -15.54 6.92
CA ALA A 13 11.77 -14.83 6.61
C ALA A 13 11.55 -14.69 5.10
N GLU A 14 12.59 -14.36 4.32
CA GLU A 14 12.53 -14.28 2.86
C GLU A 14 12.14 -15.63 2.24
N GLU A 15 12.74 -16.73 2.72
CA GLU A 15 12.38 -18.09 2.28
C GLU A 15 10.95 -18.49 2.66
N ALA A 16 10.50 -18.13 3.87
CA ALA A 16 9.13 -18.38 4.31
C ALA A 16 8.10 -17.65 3.41
N VAL A 17 8.40 -16.40 3.02
CA VAL A 17 7.55 -15.61 2.11
C VAL A 17 7.48 -16.27 0.73
N LYS A 18 8.62 -16.66 0.13
CA LYS A 18 8.64 -17.35 -1.17
C LYS A 18 7.80 -18.63 -1.14
N ARG A 19 7.93 -19.42 -0.07
CA ARG A 19 7.13 -20.62 0.12
C ARG A 19 5.64 -20.30 0.26
N ALA A 20 5.29 -19.26 0.99
CA ALA A 20 3.90 -18.83 1.16
C ALA A 20 3.28 -18.37 -0.18
N ILE A 21 4.00 -17.61 -1.00
CA ILE A 21 3.56 -17.22 -2.36
C ILE A 21 3.29 -18.46 -3.20
N LYS A 22 4.18 -19.46 -3.17
CA LYS A 22 3.97 -20.73 -3.88
C LYS A 22 2.73 -21.47 -3.39
N ILE A 23 2.46 -21.48 -2.09
CA ILE A 23 1.25 -22.09 -1.51
C ILE A 23 -0.01 -21.35 -1.94
N GLY A 24 0.07 -20.03 -2.09
CA GLY A 24 -1.04 -19.19 -2.55
C GLY A 24 -1.14 -19.02 -4.07
N ASN A 25 -0.46 -19.86 -4.85
CA ASN A 25 -0.49 -19.85 -6.31
C ASN A 25 -0.19 -18.47 -6.92
N GLY A 26 0.80 -17.76 -6.37
CA GLY A 26 1.23 -16.44 -6.85
C GLY A 26 0.69 -15.25 -6.02
N ILE A 27 -0.34 -15.45 -5.21
CA ILE A 27 -0.82 -14.43 -4.25
C ILE A 27 -0.32 -14.82 -2.86
N LEU A 28 0.34 -13.90 -2.15
CA LEU A 28 0.81 -14.16 -0.78
C LEU A 28 -0.39 -14.34 0.17
N PRO A 29 -0.61 -15.53 0.76
CA PRO A 29 -1.72 -15.72 1.69
C PRO A 29 -1.54 -14.88 2.95
N THR A 30 -2.61 -14.24 3.40
CA THR A 30 -2.57 -13.48 4.66
C THR A 30 -2.72 -14.39 5.88
N TYR A 31 -3.61 -15.38 5.80
CA TYR A 31 -3.96 -16.22 6.93
C TYR A 31 -3.91 -17.71 6.57
N PHE A 32 -3.29 -18.48 7.45
CA PHE A 32 -3.44 -19.93 7.53
C PHE A 32 -4.18 -20.27 8.82
N TYR A 33 -4.98 -21.32 8.77
CA TYR A 33 -5.50 -21.97 9.96
C TYR A 33 -5.11 -23.43 9.95
N TYR A 34 -5.16 -24.07 11.11
CA TYR A 34 -4.72 -25.44 11.28
C TYR A 34 -5.82 -26.23 11.95
N GLU A 35 -6.22 -27.31 11.31
CA GLU A 35 -7.22 -28.25 11.81
C GLU A 35 -6.49 -29.41 12.48
N ALA A 36 -6.86 -29.73 13.73
CA ALA A 36 -6.32 -30.90 14.42
C ALA A 36 -6.86 -32.17 13.75
N THR A 37 -5.97 -32.97 13.17
CA THR A 37 -6.34 -34.22 12.48
C THR A 37 -6.09 -35.47 13.31
N ALA A 38 -5.30 -35.35 14.38
CA ALA A 38 -5.11 -36.40 15.36
C ALA A 38 -4.93 -35.78 16.74
N PHE A 39 -5.72 -36.25 17.72
CA PHE A 39 -5.65 -35.80 19.09
C PHE A 39 -6.17 -36.89 20.02
N GLU A 40 -5.64 -36.92 21.23
CA GLU A 40 -6.07 -37.85 22.29
C GLU A 40 -6.56 -37.07 23.50
N PRO A 41 -7.67 -37.47 24.16
CA PRO A 41 -8.11 -36.84 25.39
C PRO A 41 -7.03 -36.96 26.48
N LEU A 42 -6.78 -35.86 27.18
CA LEU A 42 -6.02 -35.92 28.43
C LEU A 42 -6.88 -36.63 29.48
N ARG A 43 -6.26 -37.49 30.28
CA ARG A 43 -6.94 -38.29 31.30
C ARG A 43 -6.36 -38.02 32.68
N ASN A 44 -7.24 -38.02 33.67
CA ASN A 44 -6.86 -38.02 35.08
C ASN A 44 -6.30 -39.41 35.46
N ASN A 45 -5.74 -39.53 36.66
CA ASN A 45 -5.19 -40.79 37.17
C ASN A 45 -6.24 -41.92 37.26
N ASP A 46 -7.52 -41.59 37.37
CA ASP A 46 -8.65 -42.54 37.39
C ASP A 46 -9.15 -42.94 35.99
N GLY A 47 -8.49 -42.47 34.93
CA GLY A 47 -8.84 -42.75 33.54
C GLY A 47 -9.98 -41.89 32.97
N THR A 48 -10.61 -41.02 33.77
CA THR A 48 -11.64 -40.09 33.28
C THR A 48 -11.01 -38.95 32.48
N PRO A 49 -11.72 -38.34 31.50
CA PRO A 49 -11.20 -37.19 30.77
C PRO A 49 -10.94 -36.01 31.71
N THR A 50 -9.78 -35.37 31.57
CA THR A 50 -9.50 -34.11 32.25
C THR A 50 -10.36 -33.02 31.63
N ILE A 51 -11.25 -32.43 32.42
CA ILE A 51 -12.17 -31.38 31.95
C ILE A 51 -11.55 -30.01 32.14
N GLY A 52 -11.53 -29.21 31.07
CA GLY A 52 -11.03 -27.84 31.07
C GLY A 52 -12.03 -26.85 31.67
N SER A 53 -11.60 -25.59 31.82
CA SER A 53 -12.41 -24.49 32.36
C SER A 53 -13.70 -24.20 31.56
N TYR A 54 -13.77 -24.64 30.30
CA TYR A 54 -14.94 -24.49 29.43
C TYR A 54 -15.91 -25.67 29.49
N GLY A 55 -15.70 -26.63 30.41
CA GLY A 55 -16.58 -27.81 30.56
C GLY A 55 -16.40 -28.87 29.47
N LEU A 56 -15.34 -28.76 28.66
CA LEU A 56 -15.01 -29.71 27.59
C LEU A 56 -13.75 -30.53 27.95
N PRO A 57 -13.62 -31.78 27.47
CA PRO A 57 -12.40 -32.55 27.62
C PRO A 57 -11.19 -31.83 27.02
N LEU A 58 -10.10 -31.79 27.78
CA LEU A 58 -8.80 -31.37 27.25
C LEU A 58 -8.22 -32.46 26.36
N ALA A 59 -7.46 -32.08 25.35
CA ALA A 59 -6.83 -33.00 24.41
C ALA A 59 -5.39 -32.60 24.11
N GLN A 60 -4.53 -33.59 23.88
CA GLN A 60 -3.22 -33.41 23.30
C GLN A 60 -3.29 -33.64 21.79
N VAL A 61 -3.01 -32.60 21.01
CA VAL A 61 -3.00 -32.70 19.55
C VAL A 61 -1.63 -33.21 19.08
N SER A 62 -1.63 -34.24 18.24
CA SER A 62 -0.42 -34.86 17.69
C SER A 62 -0.21 -34.56 16.21
N ALA A 63 -1.25 -34.12 15.49
CA ALA A 63 -1.14 -33.72 14.08
C ALA A 63 -2.08 -32.56 13.71
N PHE A 64 -1.61 -31.72 12.79
CA PHE A 64 -2.38 -30.63 12.22
C PHE A 64 -2.36 -30.68 10.70
N ALA A 65 -3.51 -30.46 10.07
CA ALA A 65 -3.60 -30.13 8.65
C ALA A 65 -3.69 -28.62 8.47
N ARG A 66 -2.72 -28.04 7.76
CA ARG A 66 -2.77 -26.63 7.38
C ARG A 66 -3.84 -26.42 6.32
N LYS A 67 -4.65 -25.39 6.52
CA LYS A 67 -5.62 -24.86 5.57
C LYS A 67 -5.30 -23.39 5.33
N ARG A 68 -5.70 -22.89 4.16
CA ARG A 68 -5.54 -21.49 3.76
C ARG A 68 -6.92 -20.85 3.75
N LEU A 69 -7.04 -19.65 4.32
CA LEU A 69 -8.25 -18.85 4.09
C LEU A 69 -8.29 -18.34 2.64
N PRO A 70 -9.46 -17.94 2.11
CA PRO A 70 -9.53 -17.20 0.86
C PRO A 70 -8.58 -16.00 0.86
N ASP A 71 -8.19 -15.52 -0.32
CA ASP A 71 -7.20 -14.45 -0.41
C ASP A 71 -7.66 -13.16 0.27
N PHE A 72 -6.71 -12.49 0.92
CA PHE A 72 -6.88 -11.17 1.52
C PHE A 72 -5.81 -10.24 0.96
N LEU A 73 -6.18 -8.99 0.70
CA LEU A 73 -5.27 -8.00 0.11
C LEU A 73 -4.13 -7.56 1.07
N GLU A 74 -4.27 -7.84 2.36
CA GLU A 74 -3.39 -7.32 3.42
C GLU A 74 -1.93 -7.77 3.28
N ALA A 75 -1.66 -9.09 3.23
CA ALA A 75 -0.29 -9.58 3.11
C ALA A 75 0.38 -9.19 1.78
N PRO A 76 -0.28 -9.31 0.61
CA PRO A 76 0.28 -8.83 -0.65
C PRO A 76 0.61 -7.33 -0.62
N ALA A 77 -0.31 -6.49 -0.11
CA ALA A 77 -0.07 -5.05 0.01
C ALA A 77 1.13 -4.73 0.91
N ARG A 78 1.31 -5.49 2.01
CA ARG A 78 2.44 -5.32 2.91
C ARG A 78 3.75 -5.77 2.26
N TRP A 79 3.74 -6.90 1.56
CA TRP A 79 4.91 -7.44 0.87
C TRP A 79 5.37 -6.52 -0.27
N MET A 80 4.45 -5.94 -1.05
CA MET A 80 4.78 -5.00 -2.13
C MET A 80 5.58 -3.78 -1.65
N LYS A 81 5.35 -3.30 -0.41
CA LYS A 81 6.12 -2.19 0.18
C LYS A 81 7.61 -2.52 0.33
N THR A 82 7.98 -3.80 0.34
CA THR A 82 9.34 -4.30 0.52
C THR A 82 9.85 -5.12 -0.66
N ALA A 83 9.08 -5.22 -1.75
CA ALA A 83 9.48 -5.96 -2.93
C ALA A 83 10.76 -5.35 -3.52
N LYS A 84 11.78 -6.19 -3.69
CA LYS A 84 13.08 -5.80 -4.27
C LYS A 84 13.07 -5.96 -5.78
N ASP A 85 12.34 -6.95 -6.28
CA ASP A 85 12.19 -7.21 -7.71
C ASP A 85 10.88 -6.62 -8.23
N LYS A 86 11.00 -5.73 -9.22
CA LYS A 86 9.86 -5.09 -9.88
C LYS A 86 9.02 -6.11 -10.66
N GLN A 87 9.64 -7.12 -11.25
CA GLN A 87 8.97 -8.15 -12.03
C GLN A 87 8.13 -9.05 -11.13
N GLU A 88 8.67 -9.52 -9.99
CA GLU A 88 7.89 -10.29 -9.00
C GLU A 88 6.71 -9.45 -8.46
N ALA A 89 6.90 -8.15 -8.23
CA ALA A 89 5.84 -7.27 -7.80
C ALA A 89 4.74 -7.11 -8.85
N LEU A 90 5.12 -7.03 -10.13
CA LEU A 90 4.18 -6.95 -11.26
C LEU A 90 3.36 -8.24 -11.37
N GLU A 91 4.02 -9.40 -11.32
CA GLU A 91 3.36 -10.72 -11.39
C GLU A 91 2.34 -10.89 -10.25
N MET A 92 2.69 -10.48 -9.03
CA MET A 92 1.73 -10.49 -7.92
C MET A 92 0.58 -9.51 -8.15
N ALA A 93 0.83 -8.30 -8.66
CA ALA A 93 -0.22 -7.33 -8.97
C ALA A 93 -1.18 -7.85 -10.06
N ASP A 94 -0.66 -8.56 -11.06
CA ASP A 94 -1.45 -9.21 -12.10
C ASP A 94 -2.28 -10.36 -11.54
N ALA A 95 -1.69 -11.22 -10.71
CA ALA A 95 -2.42 -12.29 -10.02
C ALA A 95 -3.55 -11.75 -9.14
N ILE A 96 -3.32 -10.68 -8.38
CA ILE A 96 -4.35 -10.01 -7.56
C ILE A 96 -5.48 -9.49 -8.45
N LYS A 97 -5.17 -8.80 -9.55
CA LYS A 97 -6.18 -8.22 -10.46
C LYS A 97 -6.99 -9.28 -11.20
N ALA A 98 -6.39 -10.44 -11.47
CA ALA A 98 -7.05 -11.60 -12.06
C ALA A 98 -7.87 -12.43 -11.06
N SER A 99 -7.75 -12.14 -9.75
CA SER A 99 -8.41 -12.89 -8.69
C SER A 99 -9.73 -12.26 -8.23
N ASP A 100 -10.44 -12.98 -7.37
CA ASP A 100 -11.62 -12.49 -6.67
C ASP A 100 -11.33 -11.32 -5.72
N LEU A 101 -10.09 -10.86 -5.55
CA LEU A 101 -9.79 -9.60 -4.87
C LEU A 101 -10.15 -8.37 -5.71
N TYR A 102 -10.31 -8.50 -7.02
CA TYR A 102 -10.67 -7.38 -7.90
C TYR A 102 -12.17 -7.36 -8.18
N ASP A 103 -12.81 -6.26 -7.82
CA ASP A 103 -14.18 -5.95 -8.18
C ASP A 103 -14.21 -5.34 -9.59
N ALA A 104 -14.27 -6.21 -10.61
CA ALA A 104 -14.23 -5.79 -12.01
C ALA A 104 -15.36 -4.80 -12.40
N PRO A 105 -16.63 -4.96 -11.95
CA PRO A 105 -17.67 -3.97 -12.20
C PRO A 105 -17.36 -2.55 -11.74
N LEU A 106 -16.69 -2.39 -10.59
CA LEU A 106 -16.33 -1.07 -10.05
C LEU A 106 -14.89 -0.65 -10.39
N GLY A 107 -14.06 -1.58 -10.88
CA GLY A 107 -12.63 -1.37 -11.08
C GLY A 107 -11.86 -1.14 -9.78
N THR A 108 -12.28 -1.74 -8.67
CA THR A 108 -11.68 -1.53 -7.34
C THR A 108 -11.22 -2.82 -6.68
N TYR A 109 -10.46 -2.72 -5.58
CA TYR A 109 -9.99 -3.90 -4.82
C TYR A 109 -10.82 -4.15 -3.56
N LYS A 110 -11.10 -5.42 -3.27
CA LYS A 110 -11.76 -5.89 -2.06
C LYS A 110 -10.74 -6.23 -0.97
N THR A 111 -11.17 -6.21 0.29
CA THR A 111 -10.37 -6.70 1.41
C THR A 111 -10.04 -8.18 1.31
N SER A 112 -10.98 -8.97 0.76
CA SER A 112 -10.94 -10.42 0.67
C SER A 112 -11.71 -10.93 -0.54
N ALA A 113 -11.33 -12.13 -0.97
CA ALA A 113 -12.14 -12.99 -1.84
C ALA A 113 -13.38 -13.52 -1.09
N ASP A 114 -14.23 -14.29 -1.78
CA ASP A 114 -15.48 -14.80 -1.20
C ASP A 114 -15.24 -15.63 0.07
N LEU A 115 -15.92 -15.27 1.16
CA LEU A 115 -15.82 -15.94 2.46
C LEU A 115 -16.97 -16.91 2.75
N ASP A 116 -17.89 -17.16 1.82
CA ASP A 116 -19.10 -17.96 2.08
C ASP A 116 -18.81 -19.38 2.57
N ALA A 117 -17.76 -20.01 2.05
CA ALA A 117 -17.33 -21.36 2.44
C ALA A 117 -16.68 -21.41 3.84
N CYS A 118 -16.35 -20.26 4.44
CA CYS A 118 -15.77 -20.19 5.78
C CYS A 118 -16.87 -20.14 6.85
N GLY A 119 -16.62 -20.75 8.01
CA GLY A 119 -17.50 -20.63 9.16
C GLY A 119 -17.21 -19.37 9.99
N HIS A 120 -17.90 -19.21 11.11
CA HIS A 120 -17.77 -18.02 11.97
C HIS A 120 -16.48 -17.99 12.80
N GLU A 121 -15.73 -19.09 12.83
CA GLU A 121 -14.43 -19.22 13.52
C GLU A 121 -13.35 -18.30 12.95
N ILE A 122 -13.49 -17.83 11.70
CA ILE A 122 -12.55 -16.88 11.09
C ILE A 122 -12.72 -15.44 11.63
N GLY A 123 -13.64 -15.26 12.58
CA GLY A 123 -13.91 -14.00 13.26
C GLY A 123 -15.14 -13.28 12.71
N ARG A 124 -15.44 -12.13 13.34
CA ARG A 124 -16.66 -11.35 13.08
C ARG A 124 -16.85 -10.93 11.62
N ILE A 125 -15.77 -10.90 10.83
CA ILE A 125 -15.82 -10.56 9.41
C ILE A 125 -16.86 -11.41 8.67
N ARG A 126 -17.00 -12.69 9.04
CA ARG A 126 -17.97 -13.60 8.41
C ARG A 126 -19.43 -13.24 8.69
N ALA A 127 -19.69 -12.50 9.77
CA ALA A 127 -21.04 -12.08 10.17
C ALA A 127 -21.55 -10.86 9.39
N PHE A 128 -20.67 -10.09 8.74
CA PHE A 128 -21.11 -8.98 7.91
C PHE A 128 -21.72 -9.46 6.59
N THR A 129 -22.59 -8.62 6.01
CA THR A 129 -23.05 -8.77 4.64
C THR A 129 -21.87 -8.69 3.67
N LYS A 130 -21.88 -9.46 2.57
CA LYS A 130 -20.87 -9.32 1.51
C LYS A 130 -20.81 -7.88 0.99
N GLY A 131 -19.61 -7.40 0.73
CA GLY A 131 -19.39 -6.03 0.27
C GLY A 131 -19.76 -4.98 1.30
N TRP A 132 -19.63 -5.29 2.59
CA TRP A 132 -19.95 -4.38 3.68
C TRP A 132 -18.92 -4.45 4.80
N LEU A 133 -18.52 -3.28 5.33
CA LEU A 133 -17.49 -3.18 6.37
C LEU A 133 -16.23 -3.98 6.00
N GLU A 134 -15.65 -4.77 6.89
CA GLU A 134 -14.42 -5.52 6.57
C GLU A 134 -14.64 -6.67 5.57
N ARG A 135 -15.88 -7.13 5.35
CA ARG A 135 -16.17 -8.30 4.50
C ARG A 135 -16.32 -7.93 3.04
N GLU A 136 -15.35 -8.34 2.24
CA GLU A 136 -15.38 -8.29 0.77
C GLU A 136 -15.72 -6.88 0.20
N SER A 137 -15.58 -5.82 0.98
CA SER A 137 -15.78 -4.43 0.55
C SER A 137 -14.47 -3.82 0.08
N ASN A 138 -14.54 -2.67 -0.58
CA ASN A 138 -13.36 -1.83 -0.82
C ASN A 138 -13.10 -1.01 0.44
N PHE A 139 -12.34 -1.58 1.37
CA PHE A 139 -11.97 -0.87 2.61
C PHE A 139 -10.81 0.08 2.30
N LEU A 140 -11.10 1.38 2.23
CA LEU A 140 -10.21 2.38 1.62
C LEU A 140 -8.80 2.39 2.20
N HIS A 141 -8.66 2.21 3.52
CA HIS A 141 -7.35 2.14 4.15
C HIS A 141 -6.51 0.95 3.63
N MET A 142 -7.14 -0.20 3.38
CA MET A 142 -6.46 -1.37 2.84
C MET A 142 -6.13 -1.18 1.36
N THR A 143 -7.07 -0.64 0.58
CA THR A 143 -6.88 -0.31 -0.84
C THR A 143 -5.73 0.71 -1.01
N TYR A 144 -5.67 1.76 -0.19
CA TYR A 144 -4.62 2.77 -0.30
C TYR A 144 -3.25 2.24 0.13
N LYS A 145 -3.19 1.33 1.11
CA LYS A 145 -1.97 0.58 1.44
C LYS A 145 -1.47 -0.24 0.25
N TYR A 146 -2.37 -0.88 -0.49
CA TYR A 146 -2.05 -1.62 -1.70
C TYR A 146 -1.52 -0.69 -2.81
N LEU A 147 -2.22 0.42 -3.08
CA LEU A 147 -1.75 1.43 -4.03
C LEU A 147 -0.38 2.00 -3.63
N LEU A 148 -0.16 2.31 -2.35
CA LEU A 148 1.15 2.73 -1.85
C LEU A 148 2.20 1.63 -2.05
N GLY A 149 1.82 0.36 -1.92
CA GLY A 149 2.66 -0.80 -2.24
C GLY A 149 3.12 -0.78 -3.70
N LEU A 150 2.20 -0.63 -4.66
CA LEU A 150 2.52 -0.52 -6.10
C LEU A 150 3.49 0.64 -6.37
N LEU A 151 3.21 1.81 -5.79
CA LEU A 151 4.06 3.00 -5.92
C LEU A 151 5.47 2.74 -5.37
N LYS A 152 5.59 2.14 -4.18
CA LYS A 152 6.87 1.79 -3.55
C LYS A 152 7.63 0.71 -4.32
N ALA A 153 6.95 -0.27 -4.90
CA ALA A 153 7.54 -1.29 -5.77
C ALA A 153 8.02 -0.73 -7.13
N GLY A 154 7.67 0.52 -7.47
CA GLY A 154 8.09 1.14 -8.74
C GLY A 154 7.21 0.78 -9.93
N LEU A 155 6.00 0.28 -9.65
CA LEU A 155 4.97 -0.01 -10.65
C LEU A 155 4.15 1.26 -10.94
N TYR A 156 4.80 2.32 -11.40
CA TYR A 156 4.20 3.65 -11.51
C TYR A 156 3.01 3.70 -12.48
N GLU A 157 3.18 3.18 -13.68
CA GLU A 157 2.11 3.08 -14.68
C GLU A 157 0.89 2.32 -14.13
N ARG A 158 1.14 1.18 -13.49
CA ARG A 158 0.10 0.39 -12.85
C ARG A 158 -0.57 1.18 -11.73
N PHE A 159 0.21 1.81 -10.84
CA PHE A 159 -0.32 2.64 -9.77
C PHE A 159 -1.27 3.73 -10.29
N PHE A 160 -0.86 4.51 -11.30
CA PHE A 160 -1.72 5.58 -11.84
C PHE A 160 -2.94 5.05 -12.58
N ALA A 161 -2.84 3.91 -13.26
CA ALA A 161 -3.99 3.24 -13.85
C ALA A 161 -5.01 2.82 -12.79
N GLU A 162 -4.58 2.18 -11.71
CA GLU A 162 -5.46 1.76 -10.60
C GLU A 162 -5.98 2.95 -9.78
N ALA A 163 -5.18 4.02 -9.64
CA ALA A 163 -5.55 5.21 -8.87
C ALA A 163 -6.79 5.93 -9.43
N ARG A 164 -6.99 5.90 -10.75
CA ARG A 164 -8.14 6.57 -11.42
C ARG A 164 -9.49 6.03 -10.97
N THR A 165 -9.57 4.77 -10.54
CA THR A 165 -10.81 4.15 -10.05
C THR A 165 -10.80 3.91 -8.54
N ASN A 166 -9.62 3.88 -7.90
CA ASN A 166 -9.50 3.53 -6.48
C ASN A 166 -9.27 4.72 -5.54
N LEU A 167 -8.73 5.85 -6.02
CA LEU A 167 -8.65 7.06 -5.19
C LEU A 167 -9.96 7.83 -5.28
N VAL A 168 -10.54 8.14 -4.13
CA VAL A 168 -11.84 8.82 -4.02
C VAL A 168 -11.91 10.12 -4.81
N CYS A 169 -10.81 10.88 -4.89
CA CYS A 169 -10.76 12.14 -5.63
C CYS A 169 -10.97 12.01 -7.15
N PHE A 170 -10.85 10.81 -7.72
CA PHE A 170 -11.09 10.53 -9.14
C PHE A 170 -12.41 9.78 -9.40
N MET A 171 -13.13 9.38 -8.35
CA MET A 171 -14.40 8.67 -8.50
C MET A 171 -15.50 9.61 -9.02
N ASP A 172 -16.50 9.02 -9.67
CA ASP A 172 -17.74 9.74 -10.00
C ASP A 172 -18.50 10.09 -8.69
N PRO A 173 -18.73 11.38 -8.39
CA PRO A 173 -19.45 11.79 -7.19
C PRO A 173 -20.87 11.20 -7.08
N ALA A 174 -21.55 10.97 -8.22
CA ALA A 174 -22.89 10.40 -8.21
C ALA A 174 -22.88 8.94 -7.76
N THR A 175 -21.89 8.17 -8.22
CA THR A 175 -21.66 6.78 -7.78
C THR A 175 -21.14 6.71 -6.34
N TYR A 176 -20.15 7.54 -5.98
CA TYR A 176 -19.55 7.56 -4.64
C TYR A 176 -20.54 8.03 -3.57
N GLY A 177 -21.52 8.86 -3.93
CA GLY A 177 -22.60 9.32 -3.05
C GLY A 177 -22.15 10.31 -1.97
N ARG A 178 -20.93 10.87 -2.09
CA ARG A 178 -20.34 11.83 -1.14
C ARG A 178 -19.40 12.80 -1.89
N PRO A 179 -18.95 13.91 -1.25
CA PRO A 179 -17.90 14.76 -1.82
C PRO A 179 -16.60 13.97 -2.05
N THR A 180 -16.04 14.03 -3.26
CA THR A 180 -14.81 13.31 -3.64
C THR A 180 -13.54 13.92 -3.04
N ILE A 181 -13.67 15.07 -2.37
CA ILE A 181 -12.63 15.66 -1.53
C ILE A 181 -12.59 15.06 -0.11
N GLU A 182 -13.54 14.19 0.24
CA GLU A 182 -13.64 13.53 1.54
C GLU A 182 -13.55 12.00 1.41
N ASN A 183 -12.54 11.42 2.07
CA ASN A 183 -12.46 9.97 2.20
C ASN A 183 -13.62 9.41 3.07
N SER A 184 -13.93 8.14 2.86
CA SER A 184 -14.81 7.34 3.72
C SER A 184 -14.01 6.20 4.39
N SER A 185 -14.70 5.30 5.08
CA SER A 185 -14.06 4.10 5.65
C SER A 185 -13.98 2.97 4.62
N PHE A 186 -15.07 2.74 3.89
CA PHE A 186 -15.16 1.72 2.86
C PHE A 186 -16.18 2.11 1.79
N ILE A 187 -16.08 1.46 0.64
CA ILE A 187 -17.05 1.52 -0.45
C ILE A 187 -17.74 0.16 -0.56
N ALA A 188 -19.07 0.16 -0.66
CA ALA A 188 -19.82 -1.06 -0.86
C ALA A 188 -19.60 -1.59 -2.28
N THR A 189 -19.13 -2.82 -2.39
CA THR A 189 -18.68 -3.45 -3.64
C THR A 189 -19.83 -4.11 -4.40
N SER A 190 -19.58 -4.50 -5.64
CA SER A 190 -20.60 -5.02 -6.56
C SER A 190 -21.25 -6.32 -6.11
N ASN A 191 -20.58 -7.10 -5.25
CA ASN A 191 -21.12 -8.31 -4.63
C ASN A 191 -22.04 -8.03 -3.43
N ASN A 192 -22.25 -6.76 -3.04
CA ASN A 192 -23.25 -6.42 -2.05
C ASN A 192 -24.66 -6.79 -2.57
N PRO A 193 -25.47 -7.52 -1.78
CA PRO A 193 -26.80 -7.96 -2.23
C PRO A 193 -27.78 -6.80 -2.46
N ASN A 194 -27.55 -5.63 -1.84
CA ASN A 194 -28.34 -4.44 -2.10
C ASN A 194 -27.73 -3.64 -3.27
N PRO A 195 -28.33 -3.63 -4.47
CA PRO A 195 -27.79 -2.88 -5.61
C PRO A 195 -27.79 -1.37 -5.40
N ALA A 196 -28.66 -0.84 -4.53
CA ALA A 196 -28.80 0.60 -4.32
C ALA A 196 -27.60 1.25 -3.60
N VAL A 197 -26.71 0.45 -3.00
CA VAL A 197 -25.54 0.98 -2.26
C VAL A 197 -24.21 0.72 -2.99
N ARG A 198 -24.21 -0.06 -4.07
CA ARG A 198 -22.97 -0.44 -4.78
C ARG A 198 -22.26 0.80 -5.31
N GLY A 199 -20.97 0.91 -5.05
CA GLY A 199 -20.13 2.06 -5.41
C GLY A 199 -20.16 3.22 -4.40
N GLN A 200 -21.09 3.22 -3.44
CA GLN A 200 -21.20 4.32 -2.47
C GLN A 200 -20.22 4.18 -1.30
N GLY A 201 -19.70 5.32 -0.82
CA GLY A 201 -18.83 5.43 0.34
C GLY A 201 -19.58 5.50 1.67
N PHE A 202 -19.06 4.83 2.69
CA PHE A 202 -19.64 4.78 4.04
C PHE A 202 -18.59 5.02 5.13
N VAL A 203 -18.98 5.72 6.18
CA VAL A 203 -18.12 6.01 7.34
C VAL A 203 -18.51 5.09 8.48
N SER A 204 -17.61 4.20 8.87
CA SER A 204 -17.74 3.38 10.07
C SER A 204 -16.98 3.98 11.25
N ARG A 205 -15.81 4.59 11.00
CA ARG A 205 -14.89 5.23 11.96
C ARG A 205 -13.96 6.23 11.25
N LEU A 206 -13.08 6.90 12.00
CA LEU A 206 -11.92 7.59 11.42
C LEU A 206 -11.08 6.61 10.59
N SER A 207 -10.75 6.99 9.36
CA SER A 207 -10.06 6.11 8.40
C SER A 207 -8.57 6.43 8.34
N GLY A 208 -7.73 5.40 8.36
CA GLY A 208 -6.29 5.52 8.09
C GLY A 208 -5.95 5.83 6.63
N SER A 209 -6.94 5.85 5.73
CA SER A 209 -6.74 6.19 4.31
C SER A 209 -6.05 7.54 4.11
N THR A 210 -6.31 8.52 4.96
CA THR A 210 -5.64 9.84 4.90
C THR A 210 -4.13 9.74 5.07
N ALA A 211 -3.63 8.90 6.00
CA ALA A 211 -2.19 8.74 6.21
C ALA A 211 -1.49 8.07 5.02
N GLU A 212 -2.13 7.07 4.41
CA GLU A 212 -1.61 6.43 3.20
C GLU A 212 -1.66 7.39 2.00
N LEU A 213 -2.70 8.21 1.87
CA LEU A 213 -2.80 9.24 0.83
C LEU A 213 -1.71 10.30 0.95
N LEU A 214 -1.42 10.77 2.16
CA LEU A 214 -0.29 11.69 2.40
C LEU A 214 1.04 11.04 2.01
N SER A 215 1.22 9.75 2.29
CA SER A 215 2.42 9.00 1.91
C SER A 215 2.55 8.86 0.38
N ILE A 216 1.43 8.55 -0.29
CA ILE A 216 1.35 8.49 -1.75
C ILE A 216 1.73 9.84 -2.35
N TRP A 217 1.11 10.93 -1.91
CA TRP A 217 1.38 12.27 -2.44
C TRP A 217 2.80 12.73 -2.20
N THR A 218 3.35 12.45 -1.00
CA THR A 218 4.75 12.76 -0.70
C THR A 218 5.70 12.07 -1.68
N ILE A 219 5.50 10.77 -1.93
CA ILE A 219 6.34 10.01 -2.86
C ILE A 219 6.12 10.46 -4.30
N ALA A 220 4.87 10.71 -4.70
CA ALA A 220 4.53 11.13 -6.06
C ALA A 220 5.09 12.52 -6.39
N LEU A 221 5.03 13.47 -5.47
CA LEU A 221 5.47 14.86 -5.71
C LEU A 221 6.98 15.05 -5.53
N PHE A 222 7.62 14.30 -4.65
CA PHE A 222 9.01 14.57 -4.29
C PHE A 222 9.97 13.41 -4.59
N GLY A 223 9.46 12.20 -4.76
CA GLY A 223 10.25 10.99 -4.98
C GLY A 223 10.40 10.14 -3.71
N LYS A 224 11.02 8.96 -3.88
CA LYS A 224 11.17 7.96 -2.79
C LYS A 224 12.31 8.29 -1.83
N GLU A 225 13.40 8.86 -2.35
CA GLU A 225 14.65 9.02 -1.64
C GLU A 225 15.12 10.47 -1.74
N LEU A 226 14.51 11.30 -0.89
CA LEU A 226 14.70 12.75 -0.90
C LEU A 226 16.10 13.12 -0.44
N PHE A 227 16.36 12.88 0.85
CA PHE A 227 17.64 13.15 1.47
C PHE A 227 18.44 11.87 1.62
N ARG A 228 19.72 11.93 1.26
CA ARG A 228 20.70 10.88 1.55
C ARG A 228 21.95 11.47 2.14
N PHE A 229 22.66 10.69 2.95
CA PHE A 229 23.97 11.05 3.47
C PHE A 229 25.01 10.12 2.82
N GLU A 230 25.73 10.65 1.83
CA GLU A 230 26.66 9.89 1.01
C GLU A 230 28.00 10.64 1.01
N ASN A 231 29.12 9.92 1.18
CA ASN A 231 30.48 10.49 1.16
C ASN A 231 30.67 11.69 2.11
N GLY A 232 30.04 11.65 3.30
CA GLY A 232 30.13 12.72 4.30
C GLY A 232 29.31 13.98 3.98
N LYS A 233 28.49 13.97 2.94
CA LYS A 233 27.65 15.10 2.53
C LYS A 233 26.17 14.71 2.52
N LEU A 234 25.34 15.66 2.94
CA LEU A 234 23.90 15.58 2.70
C LEU A 234 23.62 15.87 1.22
N THR A 235 22.78 15.06 0.59
CA THR A 235 22.29 15.29 -0.78
C THR A 235 20.76 15.35 -0.79
N LEU A 236 20.18 16.18 -1.65
CA LEU A 236 18.74 16.26 -1.88
C LEU A 236 18.43 16.09 -3.37
N ALA A 237 17.61 15.10 -3.71
CA ALA A 237 17.05 14.93 -5.05
C ALA A 237 15.53 15.02 -4.99
N LEU A 238 14.98 16.03 -5.67
CA LEU A 238 13.53 16.20 -5.85
C LEU A 238 13.13 15.61 -7.20
N LYS A 239 12.66 14.35 -7.19
CA LYS A 239 12.34 13.59 -8.40
C LYS A 239 10.85 13.20 -8.40
N PRO A 240 9.96 14.03 -8.97
CA PRO A 240 8.53 13.74 -8.99
C PRO A 240 8.26 12.49 -9.85
N LEU A 241 7.33 11.68 -9.39
CA LEU A 241 6.88 10.43 -10.02
C LEU A 241 5.45 10.60 -10.55
N LEU A 242 5.14 11.77 -11.10
CA LEU A 242 3.82 12.09 -11.66
C LEU A 242 3.78 11.77 -13.16
N PRO A 243 2.65 11.30 -13.70
CA PRO A 243 2.47 11.18 -15.14
C PRO A 243 2.49 12.56 -15.81
N ALA A 244 2.76 12.60 -17.12
CA ALA A 244 2.88 13.85 -17.88
C ALA A 244 1.61 14.72 -17.77
N ASP A 245 0.43 14.11 -17.75
CA ASP A 245 -0.88 14.79 -17.69
C ASP A 245 -1.15 15.53 -16.37
N PHE A 246 -0.34 15.33 -15.34
CA PHE A 246 -0.43 16.09 -14.08
C PHE A 246 0.32 17.44 -14.16
N PHE A 247 1.14 17.65 -15.19
CA PHE A 247 1.84 18.91 -15.43
C PHE A 247 0.97 19.80 -16.31
N ARG A 248 0.32 20.80 -15.71
CA ARG A 248 -0.42 21.81 -16.46
C ARG A 248 0.55 22.73 -17.17
N GLU A 249 0.52 22.73 -18.51
CA GLU A 249 1.46 23.52 -19.33
C GLU A 249 2.93 23.21 -18.99
N GLY A 250 3.23 21.93 -18.75
CA GLY A 250 4.57 21.47 -18.36
C GLY A 250 4.97 21.87 -16.94
N ARG A 251 4.04 22.32 -16.09
CA ARG A 251 4.32 22.82 -14.74
C ARG A 251 3.45 22.14 -13.67
N VAL A 252 4.05 21.85 -12.53
CA VAL A 252 3.32 21.49 -11.30
C VAL A 252 3.98 22.12 -10.08
N GLU A 253 3.17 22.49 -9.10
CA GLU A 253 3.60 23.18 -7.88
C GLU A 253 3.27 22.34 -6.65
N ALA A 254 4.17 22.35 -5.67
CA ALA A 254 4.00 21.67 -4.40
C ALA A 254 4.70 22.42 -3.28
N THR A 255 4.36 22.11 -2.02
CA THR A 255 5.07 22.65 -0.86
C THR A 255 5.95 21.57 -0.24
N PHE A 256 7.26 21.78 -0.26
CA PHE A 256 8.26 20.92 0.36
C PHE A 256 8.83 21.60 1.59
N ILE A 257 8.62 21.03 2.78
CA ILE A 257 9.15 21.53 4.07
C ILE A 257 8.99 23.06 4.27
N GLY A 258 7.81 23.57 3.93
CA GLY A 258 7.47 25.00 4.06
C GLY A 258 7.91 25.89 2.90
N GLN A 259 8.59 25.34 1.89
CA GLN A 259 9.08 26.06 0.71
C GLN A 259 8.31 25.64 -0.53
N LYS A 260 8.04 26.58 -1.44
CA LYS A 260 7.38 26.28 -2.71
C LYS A 260 8.36 25.55 -3.65
N VAL A 261 7.95 24.44 -4.23
CA VAL A 261 8.66 23.74 -5.31
C VAL A 261 7.84 23.83 -6.57
N ILE A 262 8.49 24.24 -7.65
CA ILE A 262 7.93 24.28 -8.99
C ILE A 262 8.74 23.32 -9.84
N TYR A 263 8.08 22.30 -10.37
CA TYR A 263 8.69 21.43 -11.37
C TYR A 263 8.32 21.91 -12.77
N ILE A 264 9.32 21.97 -13.65
CA ILE A 264 9.16 22.27 -15.07
C ILE A 264 9.54 21.02 -15.86
N ASN A 265 8.55 20.40 -16.51
CA ASN A 265 8.71 19.27 -17.42
C ASN A 265 8.73 19.80 -18.86
N SER A 266 9.93 19.90 -19.45
CA SER A 266 10.10 20.40 -20.82
C SER A 266 9.99 19.30 -21.90
N SER A 267 9.76 18.05 -21.51
CA SER A 267 9.87 16.89 -22.41
C SER A 267 8.57 16.13 -22.65
N ASP A 268 7.50 16.51 -21.95
CA ASP A 268 6.18 15.85 -22.00
C ASP A 268 6.22 14.33 -21.76
N LYS A 269 7.18 13.89 -20.93
CA LYS A 269 7.28 12.49 -20.48
C LYS A 269 6.82 12.36 -19.04
N ASP A 270 6.46 11.15 -18.64
CA ASP A 270 6.17 10.83 -17.26
C ASP A 270 7.38 11.08 -16.35
N GLY A 271 7.15 11.60 -15.15
CA GLY A 271 8.18 11.99 -14.19
C GLY A 271 9.11 10.86 -13.76
N TRP A 272 8.66 9.60 -13.80
CA TRP A 272 9.54 8.46 -13.55
C TRP A 272 10.58 8.20 -14.65
N ASN A 273 10.40 8.81 -15.82
CA ASN A 273 11.36 8.80 -16.94
C ASN A 273 12.21 10.08 -17.00
N LEU A 274 12.11 10.96 -16.00
CA LEU A 274 12.81 12.23 -15.95
C LEU A 274 13.78 12.31 -14.78
N GLU A 275 14.80 13.13 -14.95
CA GLU A 275 15.74 13.50 -13.89
C GLU A 275 15.77 15.02 -13.72
N PRO A 276 16.03 15.52 -12.51
CA PRO A 276 16.38 16.91 -12.32
C PRO A 276 17.64 17.24 -13.12
N MET A 277 17.64 18.38 -13.80
CA MET A 277 18.81 18.88 -14.53
C MET A 277 19.33 20.19 -13.96
N ARG A 278 18.45 20.95 -13.31
CA ARG A 278 18.80 22.24 -12.73
C ARG A 278 17.86 22.60 -11.58
N TYR A 279 18.44 23.19 -10.55
CA TYR A 279 17.75 23.81 -9.43
C TYR A 279 18.02 25.31 -9.47
N GLU A 280 16.96 26.11 -9.39
CA GLU A 280 17.05 27.55 -9.16
C GLU A 280 16.43 27.85 -7.80
N LEU A 281 17.26 28.25 -6.85
CA LEU A 281 16.89 28.55 -5.48
C LEU A 281 16.59 30.05 -5.39
N ARG A 282 15.41 30.40 -4.86
CA ARG A 282 14.88 31.76 -4.86
C ARG A 282 14.55 32.26 -3.46
N LYS A 283 14.79 33.55 -3.24
CA LYS A 283 14.45 34.25 -2.01
C LYS A 283 13.93 35.65 -2.33
N ASN A 284 12.83 36.07 -1.69
CA ASN A 284 12.13 37.31 -1.96
C ASN A 284 11.81 37.50 -3.46
N GLY A 285 11.43 36.41 -4.14
CA GLY A 285 11.10 36.42 -5.58
C GLY A 285 12.29 36.51 -6.54
N MET A 286 13.53 36.57 -6.05
CA MET A 286 14.74 36.64 -6.88
C MET A 286 15.52 35.33 -6.85
N ALA A 287 16.07 34.93 -7.99
CA ALA A 287 17.02 33.82 -8.08
C ALA A 287 18.31 34.20 -7.35
N VAL A 288 18.64 33.47 -6.29
CA VAL A 288 19.85 33.70 -5.49
C VAL A 288 20.94 32.69 -5.79
N LYS A 289 20.56 31.50 -6.28
CA LYS A 289 21.53 30.46 -6.67
C LYS A 289 20.95 29.54 -7.75
N THR A 290 21.80 29.15 -8.70
CA THR A 290 21.47 28.15 -9.71
C THR A 290 22.48 27.01 -9.64
N ILE A 291 21.99 25.78 -9.53
CA ILE A 291 22.79 24.55 -9.49
C ILE A 291 22.40 23.72 -10.69
N VAL A 292 23.36 23.39 -11.55
CA VAL A 292 23.17 22.43 -12.65
C VAL A 292 23.54 21.05 -12.16
N GLY A 293 22.63 20.09 -12.28
CA GLY A 293 22.82 18.72 -11.82
C GLY A 293 21.53 18.07 -11.35
N ARG A 294 21.65 16.78 -11.02
CA ARG A 294 20.54 15.91 -10.62
C ARG A 294 20.11 16.03 -9.15
N ARG A 295 20.90 16.73 -8.35
CA ARG A 295 20.69 16.87 -6.92
C ARG A 295 21.43 18.09 -6.37
N LEU A 296 20.99 18.54 -5.20
CA LEU A 296 21.72 19.48 -4.35
C LEU A 296 22.66 18.68 -3.43
N GLU A 297 23.82 19.24 -3.12
CA GLU A 297 24.83 18.56 -2.29
C GLU A 297 25.40 19.51 -1.22
N GLY A 298 25.79 18.95 -0.08
CA GLY A 298 26.45 19.68 1.00
C GLY A 298 25.61 20.84 1.53
N GLU A 299 26.18 22.04 1.54
CA GLU A 299 25.56 23.25 2.08
C GLU A 299 24.23 23.58 1.40
N ASP A 300 24.07 23.30 0.11
CA ASP A 300 22.82 23.58 -0.61
C ASP A 300 21.67 22.68 -0.15
N ALA A 301 21.94 21.39 0.03
CA ALA A 301 20.96 20.46 0.58
C ALA A 301 20.60 20.81 2.03
N VAL A 302 21.57 21.25 2.83
CA VAL A 302 21.36 21.69 4.22
C VAL A 302 20.54 22.99 4.26
N ALA A 303 20.83 23.96 3.40
CA ALA A 303 20.11 25.22 3.31
C ALA A 303 18.63 24.99 2.95
N VAL A 304 18.36 24.13 1.96
CA VAL A 304 16.99 23.73 1.63
C VAL A 304 16.34 23.01 2.81
N ARG A 305 16.99 22.03 3.43
CA ARG A 305 16.43 21.33 4.61
C ARG A 305 16.04 22.29 5.74
N ASN A 306 16.80 23.36 5.92
CA ASN A 306 16.59 24.35 6.97
C ASN A 306 15.63 25.48 6.57
N GLY A 307 15.02 25.43 5.39
CA GLY A 307 14.04 26.45 4.97
C GLY A 307 14.66 27.79 4.57
N ALA A 308 15.87 27.80 4.02
CA ALA A 308 16.59 29.04 3.72
C ALA A 308 16.01 29.86 2.54
N TYR A 309 15.17 29.23 1.71
CA TYR A 309 14.60 29.77 0.48
C TYR A 309 13.06 29.83 0.57
N ASP A 310 12.43 30.64 -0.27
CA ASP A 310 10.97 30.70 -0.34
C ASP A 310 10.44 29.80 -1.45
N GLU A 311 11.22 29.67 -2.53
CA GLU A 311 10.84 28.97 -3.75
C GLU A 311 12.04 28.24 -4.37
N MET A 312 11.78 27.09 -4.98
CA MET A 312 12.73 26.31 -5.77
C MET A 312 12.10 25.97 -7.11
N VAL A 313 12.77 26.32 -8.21
CA VAL A 313 12.39 25.88 -9.56
C VAL A 313 13.29 24.72 -9.97
N VAL A 314 12.69 23.58 -10.27
CA VAL A 314 13.39 22.33 -10.66
C VAL A 314 13.06 22.05 -12.12
N LEU A 315 14.06 22.12 -12.99
CA LEU A 315 13.93 21.74 -14.40
C LEU A 315 14.16 20.23 -14.53
N LEU A 316 13.23 19.54 -15.18
CA LEU A 316 13.25 18.11 -15.43
C LEU A 316 13.53 17.83 -16.92
N SER A 317 14.34 16.81 -17.21
CA SER A 317 14.58 16.31 -18.57
C SER A 317 14.89 14.81 -18.59
#